data_AF-A0A2G6T0V0-F1
#
_entry.id   AF-A0A2G6T0V0-F1
#
_cell.length_a   1.000
_cell.length_b   1.000
_cell.length_c   1.000
_cell.angle_alpha   90.00
_cell.angle_beta   90.00
_cell.angle_gamma   90.00
#
_symmetry.space_group_name_H-M   'P 1'
#
loop_
_entity.id
_entity.type
_entity.pdbx_description
1 polymer ?
#
loop_
_entity_poly.entity_id
_entity_poly.type
_entity_poly.pdbx_seq_one_letter_code
_entity_poly.pdbx_strand_id
1 'polypeptide(L)'
;MTNDSLLPPPLERLLTALLELPPLLPLPGLVSPQEAGDGAAQLVLEVLDTALHTPPAQPQRMAAVRYFCKHARHRLGLSSWRDLQGLLELYPQSDEGDAEVARLLWGMEAQEHVRALRLLVWFMAAYDITELWQWHAWMGTVGFEEALRESLDTLGAVAVVLLWQAKSGRTDHAWVQRFARRALGHSVSEGPAMLAFRDAAEAMGVPQRVLARQVAHWERAAMGVDDAPGLRVLWWQCVAEALQVHVAQESGTAASGDEWRVDVSPVPALRYSEAGVVLEPQARELQANTPVVTALRLHQRSWAQGLGLWLEIQGEGRLSAVHQTAIAERFEAAGHRAPQLRYVNANSAHPATWLATWHWEETVWVPRDMPVAGVKRWALETALKATEHWLLMCGMVALAGKPLGAALALDTGLVGVDVKREATNEKKF
;
A
#
# COMPACT_ATOMS: atom_id res chain seq x y z
N MET A 1 11.93 -7.61 -44.61
CA MET A 1 12.47 -7.25 -43.29
C MET A 1 11.43 -7.69 -42.28
N THR A 2 11.82 -8.65 -41.45
CA THR A 2 10.97 -9.43 -40.56
C THR A 2 10.39 -8.56 -39.46
N ASN A 3 9.08 -8.69 -39.25
CA ASN A 3 8.34 -8.20 -38.10
C ASN A 3 8.87 -8.90 -36.85
N ASP A 4 9.74 -8.23 -36.10
CA ASP A 4 10.14 -8.64 -34.77
C ASP A 4 9.28 -7.93 -33.71
N SER A 5 8.84 -8.75 -32.75
CA SER A 5 8.16 -8.41 -31.49
C SER A 5 6.63 -8.23 -31.52
N LEU A 6 5.94 -9.35 -31.78
CA LEU A 6 4.57 -9.62 -31.32
C LEU A 6 4.58 -10.55 -30.07
N LEU A 7 5.40 -10.23 -29.08
CA LEU A 7 5.07 -10.61 -27.71
C LEU A 7 4.44 -9.37 -27.08
N PRO A 8 3.13 -9.38 -26.79
CA PRO A 8 2.56 -8.21 -26.16
C PRO A 8 3.16 -8.13 -24.73
N PRO A 9 3.28 -6.92 -24.17
CA PRO A 9 3.77 -6.66 -22.81
C PRO A 9 2.77 -6.88 -21.62
N PRO A 10 1.65 -7.64 -21.68
CA PRO A 10 0.79 -7.82 -20.51
C PRO A 10 1.28 -8.90 -19.54
N LEU A 11 2.06 -9.91 -19.96
CA LEU A 11 2.49 -10.99 -19.06
C LEU A 11 3.56 -10.51 -18.06
N GLU A 12 4.58 -9.79 -18.51
CA GLU A 12 5.65 -9.29 -17.63
C GLU A 12 5.11 -8.38 -16.53
N ARG A 13 4.23 -7.43 -16.88
CA ARG A 13 3.61 -6.53 -15.88
C ARG A 13 2.72 -7.29 -14.90
N LEU A 14 1.96 -8.28 -15.39
CA LEU A 14 1.13 -9.12 -14.54
C LEU A 14 2.00 -9.96 -13.59
N LEU A 15 3.09 -10.54 -14.10
CA LEU A 15 4.07 -11.31 -13.33
C LEU A 15 4.74 -10.46 -12.25
N THR A 16 5.23 -9.27 -12.58
CA THR A 16 5.79 -8.35 -11.59
C THR A 16 4.76 -8.05 -10.50
N ALA A 17 3.53 -7.70 -10.88
CA ALA A 17 2.48 -7.42 -9.89
C ALA A 17 2.11 -8.63 -9.02
N LEU A 18 2.22 -9.86 -9.55
CA LEU A 18 1.95 -11.10 -8.81
C LEU A 18 3.07 -11.45 -7.83
N LEU A 19 4.33 -11.22 -8.21
CA LEU A 19 5.50 -11.46 -7.36
C LEU A 19 5.53 -10.52 -6.14
N GLU A 20 4.89 -9.36 -6.23
CA GLU A 20 4.74 -8.41 -5.12
C GLU A 20 3.64 -8.79 -4.12
N LEU A 21 2.80 -9.79 -4.42
CA LEU A 21 1.76 -10.23 -3.50
C LEU A 21 2.36 -11.11 -2.39
N PRO A 22 2.10 -10.81 -1.10
CA PRO A 22 2.51 -11.68 -0.01
C PRO A 22 1.82 -13.03 -0.13
N PRO A 23 2.49 -14.15 0.18
CA PRO A 23 1.87 -15.47 0.12
C PRO A 23 0.79 -15.64 1.21
N LEU A 24 -0.35 -16.22 0.84
CA LEU A 24 -1.51 -16.53 1.69
C LEU A 24 -1.22 -17.65 2.69
N LEU A 25 -0.31 -18.55 2.32
CA LEU A 25 0.05 -19.72 3.09
C LEU A 25 1.57 -19.79 3.15
N PRO A 26 2.17 -20.04 4.33
CA PRO A 26 3.56 -20.43 4.36
C PRO A 26 3.73 -21.69 3.51
N LEU A 27 4.73 -21.69 2.63
CA LEU A 27 5.26 -22.93 2.05
C LEU A 27 5.54 -23.91 3.22
N PRO A 28 5.26 -25.21 3.05
CA PRO A 28 5.48 -26.18 4.13
C PRO A 28 6.94 -26.10 4.59
N GLY A 29 7.17 -25.60 5.81
CA GLY A 29 8.50 -25.49 6.42
C GLY A 29 8.94 -24.11 6.93
N LEU A 30 8.20 -23.02 6.72
CA LEU A 30 8.55 -21.69 7.27
C LEU A 30 7.36 -21.07 8.02
N VAL A 31 7.39 -21.16 9.35
CA VAL A 31 6.42 -20.48 10.22
C VAL A 31 6.94 -19.08 10.57
N SER A 32 6.07 -18.07 10.47
CA SER A 32 5.98 -17.06 11.53
C SER A 32 4.50 -16.79 11.85
N PRO A 33 4.08 -16.90 13.12
CA PRO A 33 2.70 -16.74 13.55
C PRO A 33 2.48 -15.30 14.01
N GLN A 34 2.06 -14.39 13.13
CA GLN A 34 1.72 -13.03 13.57
C GLN A 34 0.74 -12.26 12.66
N GLU A 35 -0.37 -12.88 12.26
CA GLU A 35 -1.60 -12.18 11.83
C GLU A 35 -2.86 -12.89 12.37
N ALA A 36 -2.78 -13.42 13.59
CA ALA A 36 -3.81 -14.24 14.23
C ALA A 36 -5.10 -13.48 14.64
N GLY A 37 -5.36 -12.30 14.07
CA GLY A 37 -6.55 -11.49 14.36
C GLY A 37 -7.50 -11.29 13.18
N ASP A 38 -7.08 -11.54 11.93
CA ASP A 38 -7.89 -11.22 10.73
C ASP A 38 -8.40 -12.46 9.98
N GLY A 39 -7.90 -13.68 10.31
CA GLY A 39 -8.28 -14.92 9.62
C GLY A 39 -9.80 -15.22 9.65
N ALA A 40 -10.45 -15.01 10.79
CA ALA A 40 -11.89 -15.19 10.94
C ALA A 40 -12.71 -14.13 10.18
N ALA A 41 -12.27 -12.86 10.20
CA ALA A 41 -12.92 -11.78 9.45
C ALA A 41 -12.79 -11.99 7.93
N GLN A 42 -11.65 -12.52 7.49
CA GLN A 42 -11.42 -12.87 6.09
C GLN A 42 -12.23 -14.10 5.66
N LEU A 43 -12.42 -15.09 6.55
CA LEU A 43 -13.33 -16.21 6.31
C LEU A 43 -14.76 -15.72 6.09
N VAL A 44 -15.26 -14.83 6.94
CA VAL A 44 -16.59 -14.21 6.78
C VAL A 44 -16.71 -13.56 5.41
N LEU A 45 -15.69 -12.81 4.97
CA LEU A 45 -15.68 -12.17 3.67
C LEU A 45 -15.69 -13.18 2.50
N GLU A 46 -14.91 -14.26 2.60
CA GLU A 46 -14.90 -15.32 1.58
C GLU A 46 -16.25 -16.04 1.50
N VAL A 47 -16.87 -16.35 2.63
CA VAL A 47 -18.16 -17.04 2.68
C VAL A 47 -19.30 -16.17 2.15
N LEU A 48 -19.30 -14.87 2.49
CA LEU A 48 -20.25 -13.92 1.93
C LEU A 48 -20.08 -13.76 0.42
N ASP A 49 -18.85 -13.71 -0.07
CA ASP A 49 -18.56 -13.67 -1.50
C ASP A 49 -19.00 -14.97 -2.21
N THR A 50 -18.79 -16.13 -1.57
CA THR A 50 -19.22 -17.43 -2.07
C THR A 50 -20.74 -17.55 -2.12
N ALA A 51 -21.46 -17.02 -1.13
CA ALA A 51 -22.93 -16.98 -1.14
C ALA A 51 -23.51 -16.18 -2.32
N LEU A 52 -22.72 -15.24 -2.88
CA LEU A 52 -23.12 -14.42 -4.03
C LEU A 52 -22.82 -15.04 -5.40
N HIS A 53 -22.37 -16.30 -5.47
CA HIS A 53 -21.98 -16.95 -6.74
C HIS A 53 -23.13 -17.54 -7.56
N THR A 54 -24.32 -17.64 -7.00
CA THR A 54 -25.59 -17.85 -7.74
C THR A 54 -26.15 -16.50 -8.18
N PRO A 55 -26.89 -16.35 -9.30
CA PRO A 55 -26.78 -15.19 -10.18
C PRO A 55 -27.33 -13.87 -9.60
N PRO A 56 -26.42 -12.91 -9.41
CA PRO A 56 -26.52 -11.60 -10.00
C PRO A 56 -25.35 -11.42 -10.98
N ALA A 57 -25.44 -10.47 -11.90
CA ALA A 57 -24.34 -10.22 -12.82
C ALA A 57 -23.05 -9.88 -12.03
N GLN A 58 -21.87 -10.26 -12.53
CA GLN A 58 -20.57 -10.00 -11.88
C GLN A 58 -20.45 -8.56 -11.30
N PRO A 59 -20.92 -7.48 -11.95
CA PRO A 59 -20.89 -6.14 -11.37
C PRO A 59 -21.72 -5.98 -10.08
N GLN A 60 -22.87 -6.65 -10.00
CA GLN A 60 -23.75 -6.62 -8.82
C GLN A 60 -23.12 -7.36 -7.65
N ARG A 61 -22.53 -8.54 -7.88
CA ARG A 61 -21.74 -9.25 -6.85
C ARG A 61 -20.61 -8.38 -6.32
N MET A 62 -19.81 -7.76 -7.20
CA MET A 62 -18.72 -6.87 -6.77
C MET A 62 -19.23 -5.63 -6.01
N ALA A 63 -20.40 -5.11 -6.35
CA ALA A 63 -21.02 -4.01 -5.62
C ALA A 63 -21.49 -4.45 -4.22
N ALA A 64 -22.10 -5.63 -4.10
CA ALA A 64 -22.55 -6.23 -2.85
C ALA A 64 -21.38 -6.48 -1.89
N VAL A 65 -20.30 -7.12 -2.36
CA VAL A 65 -19.12 -7.36 -1.51
C VAL A 65 -18.46 -6.02 -1.13
N ARG A 66 -18.44 -5.01 -2.03
CA ARG A 66 -17.93 -3.68 -1.69
C ARG A 66 -18.77 -3.01 -0.61
N TYR A 67 -20.10 -3.08 -0.71
CA TYR A 67 -21.00 -2.56 0.30
C TYR A 67 -20.72 -3.21 1.65
N PHE A 68 -20.53 -4.53 1.67
CA PHE A 68 -20.18 -5.27 2.87
C PHE A 68 -18.89 -4.74 3.51
N CYS A 69 -17.80 -4.65 2.73
CA CYS A 69 -16.51 -4.20 3.24
C CYS A 69 -16.54 -2.75 3.74
N LYS A 70 -17.23 -1.85 3.03
CA LYS A 70 -17.26 -0.41 3.37
C LYS A 70 -18.23 -0.05 4.49
N HIS A 71 -19.34 -0.77 4.60
CA HIS A 71 -20.46 -0.35 5.45
C HIS A 71 -20.88 -1.45 6.41
N ALA A 72 -21.28 -2.62 5.90
CA ALA A 72 -21.93 -3.63 6.73
C ALA A 72 -21.00 -4.19 7.80
N ARG A 73 -19.75 -4.53 7.45
CA ARG A 73 -18.80 -5.17 8.38
C ARG A 73 -18.62 -4.37 9.67
N HIS A 74 -18.36 -3.07 9.53
CA HIS A 74 -18.13 -2.17 10.66
C HIS A 74 -19.43 -1.84 11.41
N ARG A 75 -20.52 -1.56 10.68
CA ARG A 75 -21.82 -1.22 11.27
C ARG A 75 -22.41 -2.36 12.10
N LEU A 76 -22.23 -3.59 11.64
CA LEU A 76 -22.79 -4.80 12.26
C LEU A 76 -21.81 -5.48 13.24
N GLY A 77 -20.58 -4.96 13.36
CA GLY A 77 -19.56 -5.55 14.24
C GLY A 77 -19.13 -6.97 13.82
N LEU A 78 -19.13 -7.28 12.52
CA LEU A 78 -18.84 -8.63 12.00
C LEU A 78 -17.34 -8.88 11.92
N SER A 79 -16.74 -9.11 13.08
CA SER A 79 -15.29 -9.34 13.24
C SER A 79 -14.90 -10.81 13.28
N SER A 80 -15.86 -11.70 13.52
CA SER A 80 -15.63 -13.12 13.69
C SER A 80 -16.74 -13.97 13.04
N TRP A 81 -16.44 -15.26 12.89
CA TRP A 81 -17.42 -16.26 12.46
C TRP A 81 -18.67 -16.30 13.36
N ARG A 82 -18.48 -16.15 14.67
CA ARG A 82 -19.57 -16.14 15.66
C ARG A 82 -20.49 -14.93 15.49
N ASP A 83 -19.95 -13.77 15.11
CA ASP A 83 -20.75 -12.56 14.88
C ASP A 83 -21.70 -12.78 13.68
N LEU A 84 -21.22 -13.45 12.63
CA LEU A 84 -22.04 -13.81 11.48
C LEU A 84 -23.13 -14.83 11.84
N GLN A 85 -22.80 -15.87 12.60
CA GLN A 85 -23.78 -16.84 13.09
C GLN A 85 -24.86 -16.16 13.93
N GLY A 86 -24.46 -15.34 14.90
CA GLY A 86 -25.37 -14.57 15.74
C GLY A 86 -26.28 -13.64 14.92
N LEU A 87 -25.74 -12.96 13.91
CA LEU A 87 -26.55 -12.15 13.00
C LEU A 87 -27.63 -13.00 12.29
N LEU A 88 -27.26 -14.17 11.76
CA LEU A 88 -28.22 -15.03 11.05
C LEU A 88 -29.27 -15.65 11.98
N GLU A 89 -28.94 -15.89 13.25
CA GLU A 89 -29.87 -16.40 14.26
C GLU A 89 -30.87 -15.34 14.73
N LEU A 90 -30.48 -14.06 14.74
CA LEU A 90 -31.38 -12.95 15.10
C LEU A 90 -32.56 -12.78 14.13
N TYR A 91 -32.40 -13.19 12.87
CA TYR A 91 -33.43 -13.09 11.84
C TYR A 91 -33.99 -14.48 11.51
N PRO A 92 -35.32 -14.70 11.65
CA PRO A 92 -35.95 -15.96 11.30
C PRO A 92 -35.68 -16.37 9.84
N GLN A 93 -35.65 -17.68 9.59
CA GLN A 93 -35.57 -18.22 8.23
C GLN A 93 -36.94 -18.06 7.53
N SER A 94 -37.18 -16.86 7.00
CA SER A 94 -38.38 -16.49 6.24
C SER A 94 -38.00 -15.53 5.13
N ASP A 95 -38.86 -15.36 4.13
CA ASP A 95 -38.62 -14.44 3.00
C ASP A 95 -38.33 -13.01 3.48
N GLU A 96 -39.07 -12.54 4.49
CA GLU A 96 -38.88 -11.23 5.11
C GLU A 96 -37.57 -11.13 5.89
N GLY A 97 -37.23 -12.16 6.68
CA GLY A 97 -36.00 -12.21 7.45
C GLY A 97 -34.77 -12.27 6.56
N ASP A 98 -34.81 -13.11 5.52
CA ASP A 98 -33.73 -13.25 4.54
C ASP A 98 -33.58 -11.98 3.68
N ALA A 99 -34.68 -11.31 3.31
CA ALA A 99 -34.60 -10.02 2.63
C ALA A 99 -33.93 -8.94 3.49
N GLU A 100 -34.25 -8.89 4.79
CA GLU A 100 -33.65 -7.92 5.71
C GLU A 100 -32.16 -8.19 5.92
N VAL A 101 -31.77 -9.45 6.13
CA VAL A 101 -30.34 -9.82 6.21
C VAL A 101 -29.61 -9.44 4.92
N ALA A 102 -30.21 -9.65 3.75
CA ALA A 102 -29.60 -9.27 2.48
C ALA A 102 -29.38 -7.74 2.38
N ARG A 103 -30.37 -6.94 2.80
CA ARG A 103 -30.24 -5.47 2.86
C ARG A 103 -29.15 -5.03 3.82
N LEU A 104 -29.04 -5.68 4.98
CA LEU A 104 -28.03 -5.36 5.99
C LEU A 104 -26.61 -5.68 5.53
N LEU A 105 -26.42 -6.84 4.89
CA LEU A 105 -25.11 -7.34 4.47
C LEU A 105 -24.64 -6.74 3.14
N TRP A 106 -25.54 -6.60 2.16
CA TRP A 106 -25.18 -6.28 0.77
C TRP A 106 -25.85 -5.03 0.21
N GLY A 107 -26.77 -4.42 0.95
CA GLY A 107 -27.49 -3.22 0.47
C GLY A 107 -28.44 -3.50 -0.69
N MET A 108 -28.84 -4.76 -0.89
CA MET A 108 -29.77 -5.19 -1.93
C MET A 108 -30.68 -6.32 -1.43
N GLU A 109 -31.84 -6.45 -2.05
CA GLU A 109 -32.77 -7.56 -1.76
C GLU A 109 -32.34 -8.80 -2.55
N ALA A 110 -31.73 -9.75 -1.85
CA ALA A 110 -31.13 -10.96 -2.43
C ALA A 110 -31.37 -12.17 -1.52
N GLN A 111 -32.64 -12.48 -1.23
CA GLN A 111 -33.05 -13.50 -0.26
C GLN A 111 -32.40 -14.87 -0.52
N GLU A 112 -32.34 -15.28 -1.79
CA GLU A 112 -31.72 -16.54 -2.22
C GLU A 112 -30.25 -16.65 -1.79
N HIS A 113 -29.55 -15.52 -1.73
CA HIS A 113 -28.13 -15.48 -1.36
C HIS A 113 -27.96 -15.60 0.15
N VAL A 114 -28.93 -15.11 0.93
CA VAL A 114 -28.96 -15.36 2.38
C VAL A 114 -29.27 -16.83 2.67
N ARG A 115 -30.17 -17.46 1.90
CA ARG A 115 -30.40 -18.91 2.02
C ARG A 115 -29.12 -19.70 1.70
N ALA A 116 -28.40 -19.33 0.64
CA ALA A 116 -27.10 -19.90 0.32
C ALA A 116 -26.07 -19.67 1.45
N LEU A 117 -26.04 -18.46 2.03
CA LEU A 117 -25.19 -18.13 3.17
C LEU A 117 -25.50 -18.98 4.39
N ARG A 118 -26.78 -19.19 4.73
CA ARG A 118 -27.20 -20.04 5.85
C ARG A 118 -26.75 -21.49 5.64
N LEU A 119 -26.87 -22.02 4.41
CA LEU A 119 -26.38 -23.36 4.06
C LEU A 119 -24.86 -23.46 4.19
N LEU A 120 -24.11 -22.45 3.74
CA LEU A 120 -22.65 -22.40 3.90
C LEU A 120 -22.25 -22.37 5.38
N VAL A 121 -22.91 -21.53 6.18
CA VAL A 121 -22.64 -21.40 7.62
C VAL A 121 -22.94 -22.72 8.34
N TRP A 122 -24.06 -23.37 8.03
CA TRP A 122 -24.40 -24.69 8.55
C TRP A 122 -23.34 -25.73 8.18
N PHE A 123 -22.96 -25.79 6.90
CA PHE A 123 -21.99 -26.76 6.40
C PHE A 123 -20.65 -26.59 7.08
N MET A 124 -20.16 -25.36 7.20
CA MET A 124 -18.88 -25.08 7.85
C MET A 124 -18.90 -25.37 9.35
N ALA A 125 -20.02 -25.11 10.02
CA ALA A 125 -20.19 -25.46 11.43
C ALA A 125 -20.15 -26.98 11.66
N ALA A 126 -20.65 -27.80 10.73
CA ALA A 126 -20.60 -29.26 10.82
C ALA A 126 -19.18 -29.84 10.81
N TYR A 127 -18.19 -29.08 10.36
CA TYR A 127 -16.78 -29.48 10.28
C TYR A 127 -15.85 -28.57 11.09
N ASP A 128 -16.39 -27.80 12.04
CA ASP A 128 -15.63 -26.90 12.94
C ASP A 128 -14.71 -25.90 12.22
N ILE A 129 -15.11 -25.45 11.02
CA ILE A 129 -14.34 -24.47 10.25
C ILE A 129 -14.67 -23.06 10.74
N THR A 130 -13.68 -22.39 11.34
CA THR A 130 -13.83 -21.04 11.92
C THR A 130 -12.77 -20.06 11.41
N GLU A 131 -11.72 -20.56 10.76
CA GLU A 131 -10.62 -19.76 10.22
C GLU A 131 -10.41 -20.01 8.71
N LEU A 132 -9.94 -18.98 8.01
CA LEU A 132 -9.71 -19.04 6.56
C LEU A 132 -8.70 -20.13 6.15
N TRP A 133 -7.63 -20.29 6.91
CA TRP A 133 -6.60 -21.28 6.61
C TRP A 133 -7.14 -22.71 6.74
N GLN A 134 -8.05 -22.96 7.71
CA GLN A 134 -8.69 -24.27 7.89
C GLN A 134 -9.55 -24.60 6.68
N TRP A 135 -10.35 -23.63 6.25
CA TRP A 135 -11.20 -23.74 5.07
C TRP A 135 -10.39 -24.09 3.82
N HIS A 136 -9.31 -23.35 3.55
CA HIS A 136 -8.46 -23.58 2.39
C HIS A 136 -7.71 -24.91 2.44
N ALA A 137 -7.21 -25.30 3.61
CA ALA A 137 -6.55 -26.60 3.80
C ALA A 137 -7.51 -27.76 3.56
N TRP A 138 -8.74 -27.67 4.06
CA TRP A 138 -9.73 -28.74 3.97
C TRP A 138 -10.28 -28.93 2.54
N MET A 139 -10.58 -27.85 1.82
CA MET A 139 -11.09 -27.92 0.43
C MET A 139 -10.20 -28.71 -0.54
N GLY A 140 -8.90 -28.84 -0.24
CA GLY A 140 -7.96 -29.60 -1.04
C GLY A 140 -7.98 -31.11 -0.81
N THR A 141 -8.81 -31.61 0.11
CA THR A 141 -8.77 -33.00 0.59
C THR A 141 -9.91 -33.87 0.01
N VAL A 142 -9.73 -35.19 0.06
CA VAL A 142 -10.79 -36.16 -0.34
C VAL A 142 -11.99 -36.07 0.61
N GLY A 143 -11.75 -35.83 1.90
CA GLY A 143 -12.81 -35.70 2.90
C GLY A 143 -13.78 -34.54 2.61
N PHE A 144 -13.30 -33.47 1.96
CA PHE A 144 -14.19 -32.39 1.51
C PHE A 144 -15.17 -32.85 0.41
N GLU A 145 -14.71 -33.65 -0.54
CA GLU A 145 -15.57 -34.17 -1.61
C GLU A 145 -16.60 -35.17 -1.09
N GLU A 146 -16.23 -35.98 -0.12
CA GLU A 146 -17.14 -36.89 0.58
C GLU A 146 -18.20 -36.10 1.34
N ALA A 147 -17.80 -35.09 2.13
CA ALA A 147 -18.70 -34.18 2.82
C ALA A 147 -19.72 -33.51 1.89
N LEU A 148 -19.27 -33.02 0.72
CA LEU A 148 -20.14 -32.44 -0.30
C LEU A 148 -21.12 -33.47 -0.87
N ARG A 149 -20.68 -34.71 -1.10
CA ARG A 149 -21.52 -35.79 -1.62
C ARG A 149 -22.60 -36.19 -0.62
N GLU A 150 -22.24 -36.32 0.66
CA GLU A 150 -23.17 -36.66 1.74
C GLU A 150 -24.18 -35.55 2.00
N SER A 151 -23.79 -34.29 1.79
CA SER A 151 -24.65 -33.12 2.03
C SER A 151 -25.34 -32.60 0.76
N LEU A 152 -25.26 -33.32 -0.36
CA LEU A 152 -25.69 -32.82 -1.68
C LEU A 152 -27.17 -32.42 -1.70
N ASP A 153 -28.04 -33.23 -1.09
CA ASP A 153 -29.48 -32.98 -1.05
C ASP A 153 -29.83 -31.70 -0.27
N THR A 154 -28.99 -31.32 0.70
CA THR A 154 -29.18 -30.10 1.50
C THR A 154 -28.54 -28.89 0.84
N LEU A 155 -27.33 -29.04 0.28
CA LEU A 155 -26.57 -27.95 -0.32
C LEU A 155 -27.07 -27.54 -1.71
N GLY A 156 -27.60 -28.49 -2.49
CA GLY A 156 -28.09 -28.24 -3.84
C GLY A 156 -27.07 -27.48 -4.71
N ALA A 157 -27.46 -26.31 -5.22
CA ALA A 157 -26.61 -25.47 -6.07
C ALA A 157 -25.34 -24.96 -5.36
N VAL A 158 -25.36 -24.82 -4.03
CA VAL A 158 -24.19 -24.39 -3.25
C VAL A 158 -23.06 -25.42 -3.34
N ALA A 159 -23.38 -26.72 -3.42
CA ALA A 159 -22.38 -27.77 -3.60
C ALA A 159 -21.59 -27.60 -4.91
N VAL A 160 -22.23 -27.14 -5.98
CA VAL A 160 -21.58 -26.88 -7.26
C VAL A 160 -20.60 -25.71 -7.15
N VAL A 161 -20.99 -24.63 -6.47
CA VAL A 161 -20.11 -23.47 -6.22
C VAL A 161 -18.90 -23.89 -5.39
N LEU A 162 -19.11 -24.66 -4.33
CA LEU A 162 -18.05 -25.18 -3.48
C LEU A 162 -17.10 -26.11 -4.23
N LEU A 163 -17.63 -26.95 -5.13
CA LEU A 163 -16.82 -27.79 -6.00
C LEU A 163 -15.99 -26.95 -7.00
N TRP A 164 -16.58 -25.90 -7.57
CA TRP A 164 -15.85 -24.94 -8.42
C TRP A 164 -14.73 -24.25 -7.67
N GLN A 165 -14.97 -23.83 -6.43
CA GLN A 165 -13.98 -23.23 -5.55
C GLN A 165 -12.84 -24.23 -5.30
N ALA A 166 -13.13 -25.45 -4.88
CA ALA A 166 -12.12 -26.47 -4.57
C ALA A 166 -11.29 -26.91 -5.79
N LYS A 167 -11.93 -27.14 -6.94
CA LYS A 167 -11.27 -27.78 -8.10
C LYS A 167 -10.72 -26.82 -9.13
N SER A 168 -11.44 -25.74 -9.41
CA SER A 168 -11.22 -24.93 -10.62
C SER A 168 -10.76 -23.50 -10.35
N GLY A 169 -11.00 -22.96 -9.15
CA GLY A 169 -10.77 -21.54 -8.88
C GLY A 169 -11.70 -20.61 -9.67
N ARG A 170 -12.73 -21.12 -10.36
CA ARG A 170 -13.71 -20.33 -11.13
C ARG A 170 -14.37 -19.25 -10.28
N THR A 171 -14.52 -19.51 -8.99
CA THR A 171 -15.07 -18.56 -8.03
C THR A 171 -14.25 -17.28 -7.90
N ASP A 172 -12.96 -17.38 -8.24
CA ASP A 172 -11.96 -16.33 -8.07
C ASP A 172 -11.67 -15.56 -9.39
N HIS A 173 -12.19 -16.01 -10.53
CA HIS A 173 -11.93 -15.38 -11.84
C HIS A 173 -12.30 -13.89 -11.90
N ALA A 174 -13.42 -13.51 -11.27
CA ALA A 174 -13.84 -12.12 -11.22
C ALA A 174 -12.81 -11.22 -10.51
N TRP A 175 -12.17 -11.76 -9.46
CA TRP A 175 -11.10 -11.08 -8.74
C TRP A 175 -9.81 -11.06 -9.56
N VAL A 176 -9.48 -12.15 -10.25
CA VAL A 176 -8.34 -12.19 -11.18
C VAL A 176 -8.50 -11.16 -12.30
N GLN A 177 -9.69 -10.98 -12.86
CA GLN A 177 -9.96 -9.94 -13.86
C GLN A 177 -9.82 -8.53 -13.29
N ARG A 178 -10.31 -8.32 -12.07
CA ARG A 178 -10.16 -7.05 -11.36
C ARG A 178 -8.68 -6.72 -11.13
N PHE A 179 -7.91 -7.70 -10.66
CA PHE A 179 -6.47 -7.61 -10.49
C PHE A 179 -5.77 -7.35 -11.82
N ALA A 180 -6.09 -8.08 -12.89
CA ALA A 180 -5.51 -7.88 -14.21
C ALA A 180 -5.80 -6.48 -14.73
N ARG A 181 -7.04 -5.99 -14.60
CA ARG A 181 -7.40 -4.60 -14.95
C ARG A 181 -6.58 -3.59 -14.16
N ARG A 182 -6.37 -3.87 -12.87
CA ARG A 182 -5.54 -3.05 -11.98
C ARG A 182 -4.09 -3.07 -12.45
N ALA A 183 -3.43 -4.23 -12.48
CA ALA A 183 -2.03 -4.40 -12.88
C ALA A 183 -1.72 -3.85 -14.28
N LEU A 184 -2.64 -4.03 -15.24
CA LEU A 184 -2.43 -3.62 -16.64
C LEU A 184 -2.86 -2.16 -16.90
N GLY A 185 -3.65 -1.56 -16.02
CA GLY A 185 -4.12 -0.19 -16.13
C GLY A 185 -5.21 0.05 -17.18
N HIS A 186 -5.75 -1.01 -17.79
CA HIS A 186 -6.88 -0.97 -18.72
C HIS A 186 -7.74 -2.24 -18.61
N SER A 187 -8.96 -2.20 -19.14
CA SER A 187 -9.83 -3.38 -19.17
C SER A 187 -9.24 -4.48 -20.06
N VAL A 188 -9.34 -5.72 -19.59
CA VAL A 188 -8.98 -6.94 -20.34
C VAL A 188 -10.16 -7.89 -20.28
N SER A 189 -10.44 -8.56 -21.39
CA SER A 189 -11.48 -9.59 -21.43
C SER A 189 -11.06 -10.83 -20.62
N GLU A 190 -12.05 -11.61 -20.16
CA GLU A 190 -11.81 -12.75 -19.28
C GLU A 190 -10.80 -13.75 -19.85
N GLY A 191 -10.99 -14.20 -21.10
CA GLY A 191 -10.13 -15.22 -21.72
C GLY A 191 -8.65 -14.85 -21.69
N PRO A 192 -8.25 -13.69 -22.26
CA PRO A 192 -6.87 -13.22 -22.21
C PRO A 192 -6.32 -13.02 -20.80
N ALA A 193 -7.13 -12.52 -19.86
CA ALA A 193 -6.71 -12.37 -18.47
C ALA A 193 -6.41 -13.73 -17.83
N MET A 194 -7.27 -14.73 -18.05
CA MET A 194 -7.09 -16.07 -17.50
C MET A 194 -5.92 -16.83 -18.16
N LEU A 195 -5.65 -16.61 -19.45
CA LEU A 195 -4.48 -17.16 -20.13
C LEU A 195 -3.18 -16.57 -19.57
N ALA A 196 -3.09 -15.25 -19.46
CA ALA A 196 -1.92 -14.60 -18.86
C ALA A 196 -1.71 -15.05 -17.41
N PHE A 197 -2.80 -15.27 -16.68
CA PHE A 197 -2.75 -15.76 -15.32
C PHE A 197 -2.29 -17.22 -15.21
N ARG A 198 -2.71 -18.09 -16.15
CA ARG A 198 -2.20 -19.46 -16.26
C ARG A 198 -0.70 -19.45 -16.52
N ASP A 199 -0.25 -18.66 -17.49
CA ASP A 199 1.17 -18.58 -17.87
C ASP A 199 2.01 -18.04 -16.70
N ALA A 200 1.47 -17.08 -15.94
CA ALA A 200 2.09 -16.59 -14.72
C ALA A 200 2.18 -17.64 -13.61
N ALA A 201 1.11 -18.41 -13.39
CA ALA A 201 1.10 -19.50 -12.42
C ALA A 201 2.13 -20.60 -12.77
N GLU A 202 2.24 -20.94 -14.05
CA GLU A 202 3.24 -21.88 -14.57
C GLU A 202 4.67 -21.36 -14.33
N ALA A 203 4.93 -20.09 -14.65
CA ALA A 203 6.23 -19.46 -14.41
C ALA A 203 6.60 -19.39 -12.91
N MET A 204 5.62 -19.24 -12.03
CA MET A 204 5.79 -19.23 -10.57
C MET A 204 5.84 -20.65 -9.95
N GLY A 205 5.61 -21.71 -10.73
CA GLY A 205 5.58 -23.08 -10.24
C GLY A 205 4.42 -23.39 -9.28
N VAL A 206 3.33 -22.61 -9.33
CA VAL A 206 2.16 -22.77 -8.45
C VAL A 206 0.92 -23.19 -9.24
N PRO A 207 0.00 -24.00 -8.68
CA PRO A 207 -1.25 -24.30 -9.36
C PRO A 207 -2.07 -23.02 -9.59
N GLN A 208 -2.59 -22.83 -10.79
CA GLN A 208 -3.38 -21.64 -11.17
C GLN A 208 -4.49 -21.31 -10.17
N ARG A 209 -5.18 -22.32 -9.62
CA ARG A 209 -6.22 -22.14 -8.59
C ARG A 209 -5.70 -21.53 -7.29
N VAL A 210 -4.48 -21.89 -6.87
CA VAL A 210 -3.86 -21.39 -5.65
C VAL A 210 -3.51 -19.93 -5.84
N LEU A 211 -2.94 -19.58 -6.99
CA LEU A 211 -2.67 -18.18 -7.34
C LEU A 211 -3.96 -17.37 -7.48
N ALA A 212 -5.01 -17.92 -8.08
CA ALA A 212 -6.29 -17.21 -8.25
C ALA A 212 -6.89 -16.85 -6.89
N ARG A 213 -6.82 -17.77 -5.94
CA ARG A 213 -7.26 -17.58 -4.56
C ARG A 213 -6.42 -16.55 -3.82
N GLN A 214 -5.10 -16.57 -4.01
CA GLN A 214 -4.18 -15.54 -3.52
C GLN A 214 -4.62 -14.15 -3.95
N VAL A 215 -4.86 -13.99 -5.24
CA VAL A 215 -5.31 -12.73 -5.81
C VAL A 215 -6.68 -12.34 -5.27
N ALA A 216 -7.62 -13.29 -5.21
CA ALA A 216 -8.95 -13.03 -4.70
C ALA A 216 -8.95 -12.55 -3.25
N HIS A 217 -8.14 -13.18 -2.40
CA HIS A 217 -7.95 -12.75 -1.02
C HIS A 217 -7.49 -11.28 -0.95
N TRP A 218 -6.40 -10.94 -1.63
CA TRP A 218 -5.85 -9.58 -1.57
C TRP A 218 -6.80 -8.54 -2.20
N GLU A 219 -7.47 -8.87 -3.30
CA GLU A 219 -8.44 -7.96 -3.92
C GLU A 219 -9.69 -7.76 -3.06
N ARG A 220 -10.15 -8.78 -2.34
CA ARG A 220 -11.25 -8.66 -1.37
C ARG A 220 -10.84 -7.77 -0.18
N ALA A 221 -9.67 -8.01 0.40
CA ALA A 221 -9.13 -7.21 1.50
C ALA A 221 -8.96 -5.72 1.09
N ALA A 222 -8.45 -5.49 -0.11
CA ALA A 222 -8.29 -4.15 -0.68
C ALA A 222 -9.60 -3.43 -1.00
N MET A 223 -10.73 -4.14 -1.06
CA MET A 223 -11.99 -3.55 -1.53
C MET A 223 -12.68 -2.64 -0.53
N GLY A 224 -12.38 -2.79 0.77
CA GLY A 224 -12.78 -1.84 1.81
C GLY A 224 -12.07 -0.50 1.71
N VAL A 225 -10.95 -0.45 0.97
CA VAL A 225 -10.13 0.76 0.79
C VAL A 225 -10.69 1.57 -0.38
N ASP A 226 -11.10 2.82 -0.13
CA ASP A 226 -11.71 3.69 -1.16
C ASP A 226 -10.67 4.38 -2.05
N ASP A 227 -9.69 3.63 -2.52
CA ASP A 227 -8.60 4.23 -3.26
C ASP A 227 -8.95 4.53 -4.72
N ALA A 228 -8.50 5.69 -5.19
CA ALA A 228 -8.52 6.10 -6.59
C ALA A 228 -7.10 6.18 -7.16
N PRO A 229 -6.61 5.12 -7.83
CA PRO A 229 -5.26 5.09 -8.39
C PRO A 229 -4.95 6.23 -9.37
N GLY A 230 -5.97 6.70 -10.10
CA GLY A 230 -5.83 7.87 -10.97
C GLY A 230 -5.53 9.16 -10.21
N LEU A 231 -6.17 9.37 -9.05
CA LEU A 231 -5.92 10.53 -8.21
C LEU A 231 -4.59 10.41 -7.45
N ARG A 232 -4.15 9.19 -7.10
CA ARG A 232 -2.80 8.98 -6.55
C ARG A 232 -1.69 9.33 -7.55
N VAL A 233 -1.87 9.03 -8.84
CA VAL A 233 -0.91 9.49 -9.86
C VAL A 233 -0.83 11.01 -9.90
N LEU A 234 -1.98 11.68 -9.86
CA LEU A 234 -2.02 13.14 -9.79
C LEU A 234 -1.32 13.66 -8.53
N TRP A 235 -1.56 13.02 -7.38
CA TRP A 235 -0.90 13.34 -6.13
C TRP A 235 0.63 13.27 -6.26
N TRP A 236 1.15 12.16 -6.79
CA TRP A 236 2.59 11.97 -7.02
C TRP A 236 3.19 12.98 -7.99
N GLN A 237 2.47 13.33 -9.05
CA GLN A 237 2.88 14.38 -9.99
C GLN A 237 2.97 15.75 -9.28
N CYS A 238 1.97 16.11 -8.49
CA CYS A 238 1.98 17.35 -7.73
C CYS A 238 3.06 17.37 -6.64
N VAL A 239 3.35 16.23 -5.99
CA VAL A 239 4.47 16.11 -5.05
C VAL A 239 5.79 16.37 -5.77
N ALA A 240 6.00 15.74 -6.93
CA ALA A 240 7.24 15.91 -7.70
C ALA A 240 7.45 17.35 -8.16
N GLU A 241 6.40 17.98 -8.71
CA GLU A 241 6.42 19.39 -9.12
C GLU A 241 6.74 20.31 -7.93
N ALA A 242 6.10 20.07 -6.78
CA ALA A 242 6.32 20.87 -5.58
C ALA A 242 7.73 20.69 -5.00
N LEU A 243 8.24 19.45 -4.95
CA LEU A 243 9.61 19.17 -4.53
C LEU A 243 10.62 19.85 -5.44
N GLN A 244 10.42 19.80 -6.76
CA GLN A 244 11.28 20.49 -7.71
C GLN A 244 11.32 22.00 -7.44
N VAL A 245 10.16 22.63 -7.25
CA VAL A 245 10.06 24.06 -7.00
C VAL A 245 10.75 24.45 -5.69
N HIS A 246 10.46 23.75 -4.59
CA HIS A 246 11.04 24.08 -3.30
C HIS A 246 12.56 23.86 -3.29
N VAL A 247 13.05 22.75 -3.83
CA VAL A 247 14.50 22.47 -3.88
C VAL A 247 15.22 23.46 -4.78
N ALA A 248 14.64 23.88 -5.91
CA ALA A 248 15.22 24.88 -6.79
C ALA A 248 15.27 26.28 -6.14
N GLN A 249 14.23 26.68 -5.41
CA GLN A 249 14.19 27.96 -4.69
C GLN A 249 15.30 28.04 -3.65
N GLU A 250 15.47 26.98 -2.86
CA GLU A 250 16.47 26.95 -1.78
C GLU A 250 17.89 26.80 -2.33
N SER A 251 18.09 25.97 -3.35
CA SER A 251 19.40 25.81 -4.00
C SER A 251 19.85 27.07 -4.73
N GLY A 252 18.94 27.89 -5.27
CA GLY A 252 19.27 29.17 -5.90
C GLY A 252 19.75 30.26 -4.93
N THR A 253 19.54 30.08 -3.62
CA THR A 253 20.07 30.99 -2.58
C THR A 253 21.45 30.57 -2.06
N ALA A 254 21.83 29.31 -2.27
CA ALA A 254 23.17 28.80 -2.00
C ALA A 254 24.04 28.95 -3.26
N ALA A 255 25.30 29.36 -3.12
CA ALA A 255 26.20 29.59 -4.25
C ALA A 255 26.60 28.33 -5.05
N SER A 256 25.93 27.19 -4.83
CA SER A 256 26.16 25.94 -5.58
C SER A 256 25.14 25.82 -6.72
N GLY A 257 25.60 25.92 -7.96
CA GLY A 257 24.79 25.80 -9.18
C GLY A 257 24.33 24.39 -9.55
N ASP A 258 24.12 23.51 -8.56
CA ASP A 258 23.73 22.12 -8.81
C ASP A 258 22.24 22.08 -9.22
N GLU A 259 21.98 21.86 -10.50
CA GLU A 259 20.63 21.69 -11.02
C GLU A 259 20.07 20.33 -10.57
N TRP A 260 19.05 20.31 -9.71
CA TRP A 260 18.43 19.07 -9.23
C TRP A 260 17.42 18.56 -10.25
N ARG A 261 17.62 17.33 -10.73
CA ARG A 261 16.66 16.61 -11.57
C ARG A 261 15.67 15.87 -10.69
N VAL A 262 14.40 15.88 -11.10
CA VAL A 262 13.33 15.12 -10.46
C VAL A 262 12.91 13.98 -11.38
N ASP A 263 13.05 12.74 -10.90
CA ASP A 263 12.64 11.54 -11.58
C ASP A 263 11.47 10.90 -10.82
N VAL A 264 10.30 10.89 -11.45
CA VAL A 264 9.09 10.27 -10.91
C VAL A 264 8.96 8.85 -11.45
N SER A 265 8.62 7.91 -10.58
CA SER A 265 8.34 6.54 -10.98
C SER A 265 7.26 6.47 -12.07
N PRO A 266 7.31 5.47 -12.97
CA PRO A 266 6.36 5.37 -14.07
C PRO A 266 4.93 5.17 -13.55
N VAL A 267 3.94 5.68 -14.28
CA VAL A 267 2.51 5.66 -13.91
C VAL A 267 2.02 4.30 -13.41
N PRO A 268 2.39 3.14 -14.00
CA PRO A 268 1.97 1.84 -13.48
C PRO A 268 2.46 1.56 -12.04
N ALA A 269 3.69 1.95 -11.72
CA ALA A 269 4.26 1.80 -10.38
C ALA A 269 3.51 2.69 -9.38
N LEU A 270 3.34 3.98 -9.69
CA LEU A 270 2.60 4.94 -8.85
C LEU A 270 1.19 4.47 -8.49
N ARG A 271 0.54 3.73 -9.40
CA ARG A 271 -0.81 3.23 -9.20
C ARG A 271 -0.85 1.96 -8.35
N TYR A 272 0.08 1.03 -8.53
CA TYR A 272 -0.16 -0.36 -8.15
C TYR A 272 1.01 -1.06 -7.44
N SER A 273 2.17 -0.43 -7.34
CA SER A 273 3.38 -1.03 -6.76
C SER A 273 4.07 -0.07 -5.78
N GLU A 274 5.27 -0.46 -5.35
CA GLU A 274 6.26 0.46 -4.81
C GLU A 274 6.60 1.52 -5.86
N ALA A 275 6.63 2.77 -5.43
CA ALA A 275 6.79 3.91 -6.32
C ALA A 275 7.26 5.14 -5.55
N GLY A 276 7.78 6.14 -6.23
CA GLY A 276 8.25 7.34 -5.57
C GLY A 276 8.79 8.40 -6.50
N VAL A 277 9.33 9.43 -5.87
CA VAL A 277 10.03 10.55 -6.51
C VAL A 277 11.47 10.55 -6.01
N VAL A 278 12.42 10.63 -6.93
CA VAL A 278 13.85 10.73 -6.66
C VAL A 278 14.34 12.09 -7.15
N LEU A 279 15.09 12.80 -6.32
CA LEU A 279 15.78 14.03 -6.69
C LEU A 279 17.28 13.83 -6.54
N GLU A 280 18.02 14.09 -7.62
CA GLU A 280 19.47 13.96 -7.68
C GLU A 280 20.08 15.17 -8.42
N PRO A 281 21.25 15.68 -8.00
CA PRO A 281 21.91 16.79 -8.67
C PRO A 281 22.52 16.34 -10.01
N GLN A 282 22.31 17.12 -11.08
CA GLN A 282 22.74 16.79 -12.45
C GLN A 282 24.24 16.96 -12.70
N ALA A 283 24.83 17.98 -12.08
CA ALA A 283 26.26 18.23 -12.10
C ALA A 283 26.71 18.32 -10.64
N ARG A 284 27.83 17.67 -10.31
CA ARG A 284 28.47 17.77 -9.00
C ARG A 284 29.88 18.29 -9.18
N GLU A 285 30.23 19.34 -8.46
CA GLU A 285 31.63 19.64 -8.22
C GLU A 285 32.20 18.60 -7.24
N LEU A 286 33.25 17.89 -7.67
CA LEU A 286 33.96 16.91 -6.83
C LEU A 286 34.70 17.63 -5.70
N GLN A 287 34.03 17.89 -4.58
CA GLN A 287 34.69 18.36 -3.37
C GLN A 287 35.19 17.15 -2.55
N ALA A 288 36.47 16.86 -2.66
CA ALA A 288 37.11 15.81 -1.89
C ALA A 288 37.09 16.18 -0.39
N ASN A 289 36.43 15.34 0.42
CA ASN A 289 36.43 15.31 1.89
C ASN A 289 35.36 16.12 2.66
N THR A 290 34.46 16.85 1.99
CA THR A 290 33.31 17.49 2.66
C THR A 290 32.10 16.57 2.57
N PRO A 291 31.42 16.23 3.68
CA PRO A 291 30.18 15.47 3.59
C PRO A 291 29.10 16.31 2.90
N VAL A 292 28.35 15.68 2.00
CA VAL A 292 27.30 16.35 1.18
C VAL A 292 26.07 15.45 1.03
N VAL A 293 24.90 16.06 0.86
CA VAL A 293 23.67 15.36 0.49
C VAL A 293 23.66 15.12 -1.01
N THR A 294 23.34 13.89 -1.42
CA THR A 294 23.51 13.41 -2.79
C THR A 294 22.21 12.96 -3.45
N ALA A 295 21.19 12.63 -2.66
CA ALA A 295 19.86 12.31 -3.17
C ALA A 295 18.80 12.53 -2.10
N LEU A 296 17.60 12.90 -2.56
CA LEU A 296 16.36 12.90 -1.79
C LEU A 296 15.40 11.93 -2.46
N ARG A 297 14.87 10.96 -1.73
CA ARG A 297 13.91 9.99 -2.28
C ARG A 297 12.70 9.85 -1.39
N LEU A 298 11.53 10.10 -1.95
CA LEU A 298 10.25 9.87 -1.30
C LEU A 298 9.59 8.67 -1.97
N HIS A 299 9.41 7.60 -1.21
CA HIS A 299 8.88 6.33 -1.69
C HIS A 299 7.58 5.95 -0.96
N GLN A 300 6.78 5.15 -1.64
CA GLN A 300 5.59 4.48 -1.15
C GLN A 300 5.86 2.99 -1.18
N ARG A 301 5.54 2.29 -0.10
CA ARG A 301 5.54 0.82 -0.08
C ARG A 301 4.47 0.25 -1.01
N SER A 302 4.62 -1.01 -1.38
CA SER A 302 3.60 -1.70 -2.18
C SER A 302 2.26 -1.74 -1.44
N TRP A 303 1.19 -1.90 -2.22
CA TRP A 303 -0.17 -2.01 -1.70
C TRP A 303 -0.31 -3.07 -0.62
N ALA A 304 0.38 -4.19 -0.79
CA ALA A 304 0.28 -5.31 0.13
C ALA A 304 1.01 -5.08 1.46
N GLN A 305 1.87 -4.06 1.53
CA GLN A 305 2.59 -3.65 2.73
C GLN A 305 1.97 -2.40 3.39
N GLY A 306 0.78 -1.97 2.94
CA GLY A 306 0.00 -0.91 3.58
C GLY A 306 0.16 0.51 3.03
N LEU A 307 0.79 0.70 1.85
CA LEU A 307 1.00 2.02 1.21
C LEU A 307 1.58 3.11 2.15
N GLY A 308 2.52 2.75 3.03
CA GLY A 308 3.21 3.74 3.87
C GLY A 308 4.20 4.60 3.08
N LEU A 309 4.39 5.86 3.50
CA LEU A 309 5.37 6.79 2.95
C LEU A 309 6.70 6.73 3.68
N TRP A 310 7.78 6.73 2.90
CA TRP A 310 9.15 6.56 3.35
C TRP A 310 10.00 7.66 2.72
N LEU A 311 10.71 8.42 3.56
CA LEU A 311 11.67 9.41 3.11
C LEU A 311 13.08 8.86 3.32
N GLU A 312 13.89 8.89 2.28
CA GLU A 312 15.30 8.54 2.33
C GLU A 312 16.14 9.71 1.82
N ILE A 313 17.13 10.11 2.62
CA ILE A 313 18.13 11.09 2.23
C ILE A 313 19.48 10.39 2.21
N GLN A 314 20.12 10.39 1.05
CA GLN A 314 21.45 9.83 0.87
C GLN A 314 22.47 10.95 0.88
N GLY A 315 23.64 10.68 1.46
CA GLY A 315 24.80 11.52 1.28
C GLY A 315 26.11 10.75 1.23
N GLU A 316 27.16 11.49 0.88
CA GLU A 316 28.54 11.02 0.80
C GLU A 316 29.41 11.76 1.82
N GLY A 317 30.51 11.15 2.23
CA GLY A 317 31.44 11.66 3.23
C GLY A 317 31.24 11.08 4.63
N ARG A 318 32.22 11.32 5.52
CA ARG A 318 32.18 10.79 6.90
C ARG A 318 31.44 11.74 7.83
N LEU A 319 30.46 11.20 8.55
CA LEU A 319 29.77 11.83 9.68
C LEU A 319 30.27 11.16 10.94
N SER A 320 31.01 11.91 11.76
CA SER A 320 31.48 11.43 13.06
C SER A 320 30.29 11.10 13.97
N ALA A 321 30.51 10.31 15.02
CA ALA A 321 29.47 10.04 16.02
C ALA A 321 28.89 11.33 16.62
N VAL A 322 29.74 12.35 16.82
CA VAL A 322 29.32 13.68 17.31
C VAL A 322 28.37 14.36 16.32
N HIS A 323 28.64 14.28 15.01
CA HIS A 323 27.75 14.83 13.99
C HIS A 323 26.41 14.08 13.96
N GLN A 324 26.40 12.76 14.16
CA GLN A 324 25.17 11.97 14.19
C GLN A 324 24.29 12.34 15.39
N THR A 325 24.88 12.53 16.57
CA THR A 325 24.16 12.99 17.76
C THR A 325 23.59 14.39 17.54
N ALA A 326 24.40 15.33 17.01
CA ALA A 326 23.93 16.68 16.72
C ALA A 326 22.79 16.71 15.69
N ILE A 327 22.83 15.83 14.68
CA ILE A 327 21.72 15.66 13.72
C ILE A 327 20.45 15.23 14.46
N ALA A 328 20.52 14.20 15.30
CA ALA A 328 19.35 13.72 16.05
C ALA A 328 18.74 14.81 16.93
N GLU A 329 19.57 15.50 17.74
CA GLU A 329 19.13 16.59 18.62
C GLU A 329 18.45 17.73 17.84
N ARG A 330 18.98 18.07 16.67
CA ARG A 330 18.41 19.16 15.86
C ARG A 330 17.06 18.80 15.25
N PHE A 331 16.89 17.54 14.83
CA PHE A 331 15.59 17.05 14.35
C PHE A 331 14.55 17.04 15.48
N GLU A 332 14.94 16.60 16.68
CA GLU A 332 14.06 16.63 17.85
C GLU A 332 13.70 18.07 18.25
N ALA A 333 14.65 19.00 18.23
CA ALA A 333 14.41 20.42 18.50
C ALA A 333 13.48 21.08 17.46
N ALA A 334 13.47 20.60 16.22
CA ALA A 334 12.54 21.02 15.18
C ALA A 334 11.16 20.32 15.28
N GLY A 335 10.95 19.42 16.26
CA GLY A 335 9.71 18.69 16.46
C GLY A 335 9.53 17.47 15.55
N HIS A 336 10.60 17.01 14.88
CA HIS A 336 10.59 15.84 14.02
C HIS A 336 11.21 14.61 14.72
N ARG A 337 10.85 13.41 14.28
CA ARG A 337 11.55 12.19 14.72
C ARG A 337 12.97 12.18 14.16
N ALA A 338 13.94 11.78 14.98
CA ALA A 338 15.32 11.63 14.54
C ALA A 338 15.44 10.58 13.41
N PRO A 339 16.31 10.81 12.40
CA PRO A 339 16.55 9.83 11.34
C PRO A 339 17.17 8.53 11.86
N GLN A 340 16.84 7.42 11.20
CA GLN A 340 17.65 6.21 11.29
C GLN A 340 18.83 6.33 10.32
N LEU A 341 20.02 6.64 10.86
CA LEU A 341 21.22 6.84 10.05
C LEU A 341 22.05 5.56 9.95
N ARG A 342 22.38 5.14 8.72
CA ARG A 342 23.18 3.93 8.44
C ARG A 342 24.27 4.19 7.39
N TYR A 343 25.42 3.54 7.54
CA TYR A 343 26.45 3.50 6.50
C TYR A 343 26.22 2.35 5.54
N VAL A 344 26.20 2.64 4.24
CA VAL A 344 26.02 1.65 3.18
C VAL A 344 27.35 1.07 2.72
N ASN A 345 28.39 1.91 2.64
CA ASN A 345 29.75 1.51 2.33
C ASN A 345 30.72 2.26 3.25
N ALA A 346 31.28 1.55 4.24
CA ALA A 346 32.23 2.12 5.20
C ALA A 346 33.71 1.82 4.87
N ASN A 347 33.97 0.80 4.03
CA ASN A 347 35.27 0.13 3.93
C ASN A 347 35.89 0.09 2.52
N SER A 348 35.41 0.87 1.55
CA SER A 348 35.95 0.89 0.18
C SER A 348 36.83 2.12 -0.07
N ALA A 349 37.65 2.08 -1.14
CA ALA A 349 38.47 3.20 -1.62
C ALA A 349 37.66 4.42 -2.12
N HIS A 350 36.34 4.44 -1.89
CA HIS A 350 35.37 5.44 -2.32
C HIS A 350 34.90 6.28 -1.11
N PRO A 351 34.38 7.50 -1.31
CA PRO A 351 33.79 8.27 -0.22
C PRO A 351 32.69 7.47 0.48
N ALA A 352 32.69 7.48 1.82
CA ALA A 352 31.72 6.73 2.62
C ALA A 352 30.29 7.20 2.31
N THR A 353 29.39 6.29 1.99
CA THR A 353 27.98 6.61 1.71
C THR A 353 27.13 6.33 2.93
N TRP A 354 26.28 7.29 3.29
CA TRP A 354 25.33 7.18 4.39
C TRP A 354 23.90 7.40 3.90
N LEU A 355 22.95 6.79 4.61
CA LEU A 355 21.51 6.92 4.39
C LEU A 355 20.84 7.32 5.69
N ALA A 356 19.99 8.35 5.63
CA ALA A 356 19.08 8.75 6.69
C ALA A 356 17.65 8.43 6.26
N THR A 357 16.91 7.67 7.07
CA THR A 357 15.54 7.24 6.72
C THR A 357 14.50 7.67 7.75
N TRP A 358 13.31 8.00 7.26
CA TRP A 358 12.11 8.28 8.05
C TRP A 358 10.93 7.47 7.55
N HIS A 359 10.19 6.89 8.49
CA HIS A 359 8.90 6.26 8.22
C HIS A 359 7.78 7.21 8.59
N TRP A 360 6.92 7.51 7.63
CA TRP A 360 5.66 8.20 7.88
C TRP A 360 4.54 7.18 7.91
N GLU A 361 3.81 7.13 9.02
CA GLU A 361 2.63 6.26 9.18
C GLU A 361 1.44 6.72 8.32
N GLU A 362 1.60 7.84 7.59
CA GLU A 362 0.63 8.33 6.61
C GLU A 362 0.54 7.37 5.42
N THR A 363 -0.62 6.74 5.26
CA THR A 363 -0.93 5.86 4.14
C THR A 363 -1.32 6.67 2.90
N VAL A 364 -0.80 6.33 1.71
CA VAL A 364 -1.09 7.03 0.43
C VAL A 364 -2.43 6.61 -0.19
N TRP A 365 -3.48 6.53 0.64
CA TRP A 365 -4.83 6.28 0.16
C TRP A 365 -5.45 7.58 -0.31
N VAL A 366 -5.84 7.65 -1.58
CA VAL A 366 -6.57 8.81 -2.11
C VAL A 366 -8.04 8.43 -2.29
N PRO A 367 -8.95 8.94 -1.44
CA PRO A 367 -10.37 8.65 -1.55
C PRO A 367 -10.93 9.00 -2.93
N ARG A 368 -11.79 8.15 -3.49
CA ARG A 368 -12.40 8.42 -4.81
C ARG A 368 -13.22 9.70 -4.86
N ASP A 369 -13.82 10.08 -3.74
CA ASP A 369 -14.60 11.30 -3.55
C ASP A 369 -13.74 12.51 -3.13
N MET A 370 -12.43 12.32 -2.91
CA MET A 370 -11.55 13.43 -2.59
C MET A 370 -11.53 14.43 -3.76
N PRO A 371 -11.85 15.72 -3.51
CA PRO A 371 -11.80 16.72 -4.57
C PRO A 371 -10.36 16.90 -5.04
N VAL A 372 -10.18 17.14 -6.34
CA VAL A 372 -8.86 17.36 -6.96
C VAL A 372 -8.05 18.44 -6.23
N ALA A 373 -8.70 19.50 -5.76
CA ALA A 373 -8.04 20.55 -4.97
C ALA A 373 -7.52 20.02 -3.62
N GLY A 374 -8.23 19.10 -2.99
CA GLY A 374 -7.78 18.41 -1.76
C GLY A 374 -6.57 17.53 -2.02
N VAL A 375 -6.58 16.76 -3.11
CA VAL A 375 -5.44 15.94 -3.55
C VAL A 375 -4.19 16.81 -3.74
N LYS A 376 -4.32 17.94 -4.46
CA LYS A 376 -3.20 18.87 -4.70
C LYS A 376 -2.67 19.50 -3.40
N ARG A 377 -3.57 19.90 -2.49
CA ARG A 377 -3.17 20.47 -1.20
C ARG A 377 -2.37 19.46 -0.37
N TRP A 378 -2.85 18.23 -0.29
CA TRP A 378 -2.15 17.18 0.43
C TRP A 378 -0.77 16.87 -0.18
N ALA A 379 -0.67 16.85 -1.51
CA ALA A 379 0.61 16.69 -2.20
C ALA A 379 1.60 17.82 -1.84
N LEU A 380 1.14 19.07 -1.81
CA LEU A 380 1.96 20.23 -1.43
C LEU A 380 2.44 20.14 0.03
N GLU A 381 1.56 19.78 0.96
CA GLU A 381 1.91 19.59 2.37
C GLU A 381 2.94 18.48 2.57
N THR A 382 2.80 17.38 1.83
CA THR A 382 3.75 16.26 1.86
C THR A 382 5.11 16.66 1.31
N ALA A 383 5.13 17.36 0.17
CA ALA A 383 6.35 17.87 -0.44
C ALA A 383 7.06 18.89 0.48
N LEU A 384 6.30 19.75 1.15
CA LEU A 384 6.83 20.71 2.14
C LEU A 384 7.52 19.96 3.29
N LYS A 385 6.85 18.98 3.92
CA LYS A 385 7.45 18.16 4.98
C LYS A 385 8.75 17.49 4.52
N ALA A 386 8.78 16.91 3.31
CA ALA A 386 9.98 16.27 2.80
C ALA A 386 11.12 17.28 2.55
N THR A 387 10.79 18.47 2.07
CA THR A 387 11.73 19.57 1.85
C THR A 387 12.33 20.05 3.18
N GLU A 388 11.53 20.20 4.24
CA GLU A 388 12.00 20.60 5.57
C GLU A 388 13.04 19.63 6.11
N HIS A 389 12.78 18.31 6.00
CA HIS A 389 13.73 17.27 6.41
C HIS A 389 15.02 17.33 5.57
N TRP A 390 14.88 17.57 4.26
CA TRP A 390 16.02 17.72 3.37
C TRP A 390 16.88 18.94 3.71
N LEU A 391 16.28 20.12 3.94
CA LEU A 391 16.99 21.33 4.32
C LEU A 391 17.71 21.19 5.66
N LEU A 392 17.06 20.59 6.66
CA LEU A 392 17.67 20.30 7.95
C LEU A 392 18.89 19.39 7.78
N MET A 393 18.78 18.32 6.98
CA MET A 393 19.93 17.45 6.69
C MET A 393 21.05 18.19 5.97
N CYS A 394 20.74 18.95 4.90
CA CYS A 394 21.73 19.74 4.15
C CYS A 394 22.50 20.70 5.07
N GLY A 395 21.78 21.43 5.93
CA GLY A 395 22.39 22.34 6.90
C GLY A 395 23.33 21.63 7.89
N MET A 396 22.90 20.51 8.47
CA MET A 396 23.71 19.75 9.43
C MET A 396 24.94 19.12 8.79
N VAL A 397 24.79 18.62 7.57
CA VAL A 397 25.89 18.04 6.78
C VAL A 397 26.91 19.11 6.39
N ALA A 398 26.46 20.30 5.98
CA ALA A 398 27.34 21.44 5.71
C ALA A 398 28.12 21.89 6.96
N LEU A 399 27.50 21.85 8.15
CA LEU A 399 28.18 22.14 9.41
C LEU A 399 29.23 21.08 9.76
N ALA A 400 28.93 19.80 9.52
CA ALA A 400 29.88 18.70 9.70
C ALA A 400 31.11 18.80 8.78
N GLY A 401 30.98 19.48 7.64
CA GLY A 401 32.08 19.77 6.72
C GLY A 401 32.99 20.94 7.11
N LYS A 402 32.63 21.71 8.15
CA LYS A 402 33.46 22.82 8.66
C LYS A 402 34.41 22.31 9.76
N PRO A 403 35.67 22.80 9.82
CA PRO A 403 36.57 22.46 10.91
C PRO A 403 35.96 22.88 12.27
N LEU A 404 36.04 21.99 13.27
CA LEU A 404 35.37 22.09 14.58
C LEU A 404 35.61 23.40 15.38
N GLY A 405 36.52 24.27 14.95
CA GLY A 405 36.78 25.58 15.59
C GLY A 405 35.72 26.66 15.33
N ALA A 406 34.80 26.47 14.38
CA ALA A 406 33.77 27.47 14.06
C ALA A 406 32.41 27.21 14.71
N ALA A 407 32.15 25.97 15.18
CA ALA A 407 30.86 25.59 15.78
C ALA A 407 30.61 26.23 17.15
N LEU A 408 31.67 26.61 17.89
CA LEU A 408 31.58 27.25 19.20
C LEU A 408 31.28 28.76 19.15
N ALA A 409 31.29 29.40 17.97
CA ALA A 409 31.06 30.84 17.83
C ALA A 409 29.58 31.21 17.58
N LEU A 410 28.72 30.24 17.24
CA LEU A 410 27.30 30.48 16.95
C LEU A 410 26.38 30.23 18.17
N ASP A 411 26.83 29.49 19.18
CA ASP A 411 26.08 29.26 20.43
C ASP A 411 26.07 30.46 21.40
N THR A 412 26.73 31.57 21.05
CA THR A 412 26.73 32.82 21.86
C THR A 412 26.15 34.04 21.14
N GLY A 413 25.49 33.88 20.00
CA GLY A 413 25.17 35.00 19.09
C GLY A 413 23.71 35.48 19.00
N LEU A 414 22.78 34.96 19.80
CA LEU A 414 21.35 35.35 19.76
C LEU A 414 20.82 35.80 21.12
N VAL A 415 21.54 36.68 21.82
CA VAL A 415 20.96 37.51 22.88
C VAL A 415 21.54 38.92 22.74
N GLY A 416 20.75 39.84 22.20
CA GLY A 416 21.12 41.25 22.07
C GLY A 416 20.46 41.95 20.90
N VAL A 417 19.12 41.99 20.90
CA VAL A 417 18.41 43.04 20.16
C VAL A 417 18.71 44.36 20.86
N ASP A 418 19.76 45.05 20.42
CA ASP A 418 20.03 46.42 20.85
C ASP A 418 19.18 47.35 19.99
N VAL A 419 18.01 47.68 20.52
CA VAL A 419 17.11 48.70 19.98
C VAL A 419 17.83 50.05 20.05
N LYS A 420 18.44 50.46 18.93
CA LYS A 420 18.80 51.87 18.72
C LYS A 420 17.52 52.70 18.70
N ARG A 421 17.16 53.27 19.85
CA ARG A 421 16.24 54.41 19.95
C ARG A 421 16.89 55.61 19.26
N GLU A 422 16.32 56.02 18.13
CA GLU A 422 16.49 57.35 17.58
C GLU A 422 16.01 58.38 18.60
N ALA A 423 16.93 59.22 19.08
CA ALA A 423 16.61 60.45 19.77
C ALA A 423 16.49 61.58 18.73
N THR A 424 15.26 62.06 18.53
CA THR A 424 14.96 63.29 17.81
C THR A 424 15.59 64.48 18.55
N ASN A 425 16.52 65.15 17.89
CA ASN A 425 17.06 66.44 18.32
C ASN A 425 16.05 67.55 17.98
N GLU A 426 15.26 67.97 18.95
CA GLU A 426 14.70 69.34 18.97
C GLU A 426 15.78 70.29 19.51
N LYS A 427 16.36 71.12 18.64
CA LYS A 427 17.06 72.33 19.05
C LYS A 427 16.12 73.52 18.91
N LYS A 428 15.73 74.10 20.05
CA LYS A 428 15.38 75.52 20.16
C LYS A 428 16.58 76.35 19.72
N PHE A 429 16.40 77.20 18.71
CA PHE A 429 16.60 78.65 18.76
C PHE A 429 15.89 79.29 17.58
#